data_AF-A0A2V9GVN3-F1
#
_entry.id   AF-A0A2V9GVN3-F1
#
_cell.length_a   1.000
_cell.length_b   1.000
_cell.length_c   1.000
_cell.angle_alpha   90.00
_cell.angle_beta   90.00
_cell.angle_gamma   90.00
#
_symmetry.space_group_name_H-M   'P 1'
#
loop_
_entity.id
_entity.type
_entity.pdbx_description
1 polymer ?
#
loop_
_entity_poly.entity_id
_entity_poly.type
_entity_poly.pdbx_seq_one_letter_code
_entity_poly.pdbx_strand_id
1 'polypeptide(L)'
;MDIDEEYGFKSSFQIVPERRYPVEEEFLQSIRSRGFEICLHDLNHDGNLFEERSEFRRRAQLINNYCEKYGTEGFRSGALYRNLLWYGDYQFSHDMSVPNVAHLDPQGGGCCTVMPYFVDKILEIPVTATQDYSLFHILHAHSIDLWKQQIQMIVDGHGLISLIIHPDYLTETLHQQVYRKLLGHLREQCTARNIWVALPSQINAWWRQRSEMKLVPSSHGWRITGEGSQRARVAYACLEGDSLVYSFEEPQGHERVVSAALAGSGRRLAIQSLQEIPAHSPEAPPVPQVLNTSSAATAVLARADRETQKVSQKPSPRRPLRIAMVSYSFYELDNRVLRYASTLARRGDHVDVFALRREGKPAEEEIDGVHVHRLQGRLLNEKHRLSYARRICQFLLRATAQVTRHDFKNHYDLLHVHSVPDFMVFSALGPRL
;
A
#
# COMPACT_ATOMS: atom_id res chain seq x y z
N MET A 1 5.09 -27.86 -1.68
CA MET A 1 6.44 -27.83 -2.29
C MET A 1 6.46 -28.54 -3.64
N ASP A 2 6.19 -29.85 -3.72
CA ASP A 2 6.24 -30.59 -4.99
C ASP A 2 5.29 -30.02 -6.06
N ILE A 3 4.06 -29.69 -5.66
CA ILE A 3 3.08 -29.04 -6.55
C ILE A 3 3.61 -27.71 -7.06
N ASP A 4 4.18 -26.86 -6.21
CA ASP A 4 4.73 -25.55 -6.62
C ASP A 4 5.87 -25.72 -7.64
N GLU A 5 6.75 -26.68 -7.42
CA GLU A 5 7.90 -26.96 -8.30
C GLU A 5 7.50 -27.49 -9.66
N GLU A 6 6.45 -28.31 -9.75
CA GLU A 6 5.91 -28.79 -11.01
C GLU A 6 5.54 -27.63 -11.96
N TYR A 7 5.11 -26.50 -11.39
CA TYR A 7 4.79 -25.28 -12.13
C TYR A 7 5.91 -24.22 -12.08
N GLY A 8 7.09 -24.56 -11.55
CA GLY A 8 8.27 -23.72 -11.49
C GLY A 8 8.20 -22.55 -10.50
N PHE A 9 7.36 -22.64 -9.47
CA PHE A 9 7.23 -21.60 -8.44
C PHE A 9 8.06 -21.91 -7.20
N LYS A 10 8.54 -20.86 -6.55
CA LYS A 10 9.10 -20.90 -5.19
C LYS A 10 8.24 -20.01 -4.31
N SER A 11 7.60 -20.62 -3.33
CA SER A 11 6.76 -19.98 -2.32
C SER A 11 7.55 -19.67 -1.05
N SER A 12 6.97 -18.83 -0.20
CA SER A 12 7.39 -18.68 1.20
C SER A 12 6.52 -19.56 2.08
N PHE A 13 7.12 -20.36 2.95
CA PHE A 13 6.44 -21.21 3.93
C PHE A 13 6.40 -20.52 5.29
N GLN A 14 5.19 -20.25 5.79
CA GLN A 14 4.95 -19.58 7.05
C GLN A 14 4.91 -20.62 8.19
N ILE A 15 5.92 -20.62 9.05
CA ILE A 15 6.16 -21.62 10.10
C ILE A 15 5.78 -21.08 11.49
N VAL A 16 4.90 -21.78 12.19
CA VAL A 16 4.52 -21.45 13.58
C VAL A 16 5.56 -22.06 14.52
N PRO A 17 6.32 -21.25 15.28
CA PRO A 17 7.45 -21.77 16.06
C PRO A 17 7.05 -22.53 17.33
N GLU A 18 5.85 -22.28 17.90
CA GLU A 18 5.43 -22.88 19.16
C GLU A 18 4.07 -23.60 19.08
N ARG A 19 3.92 -24.63 19.93
CA ARG A 19 2.66 -25.35 20.27
C ARG A 19 1.94 -26.13 19.17
N ARG A 20 2.17 -25.83 17.89
CA ARG A 20 1.47 -26.50 16.78
C ARG A 20 2.13 -27.82 16.39
N TYR A 21 3.44 -27.81 16.22
CA TYR A 21 4.24 -28.97 15.81
C TYR A 21 5.71 -28.73 16.18
N PRO A 22 6.52 -29.78 16.37
CA PRO A 22 7.97 -29.62 16.49
C PRO A 22 8.55 -29.07 15.18
N VAL A 23 9.47 -28.11 15.31
CA VAL A 23 10.17 -27.51 14.17
C VAL A 23 11.64 -27.89 14.27
N GLU A 24 11.97 -29.03 13.67
CA GLU A 24 13.34 -29.54 13.61
C GLU A 24 14.16 -28.79 12.55
N GLU A 25 15.47 -28.66 12.77
CA GLU A 25 16.35 -27.98 11.80
C GLU A 25 16.35 -28.69 10.44
N GLU A 26 16.26 -30.03 10.42
CA GLU A 26 16.16 -30.82 9.19
C GLU A 26 14.95 -30.42 8.34
N PHE A 27 13.80 -30.15 8.99
CA PHE A 27 12.61 -29.67 8.30
C PHE A 27 12.83 -28.30 7.67
N LEU A 28 13.43 -27.36 8.40
CA LEU A 28 13.77 -26.04 7.84
C LEU A 28 14.79 -26.15 6.68
N GLN A 29 15.80 -27.01 6.81
CA GLN A 29 16.78 -27.26 5.74
C GLN A 29 16.14 -27.91 4.51
N SER A 30 15.11 -28.75 4.68
CA SER A 30 14.37 -29.33 3.55
C SER A 30 13.67 -28.26 2.70
N ILE A 31 13.20 -27.17 3.32
CA ILE A 31 12.59 -26.02 2.64
C ILE A 31 13.67 -25.21 1.92
N ARG A 32 14.75 -24.84 2.63
CA ARG A 32 15.84 -24.00 2.10
C ARG A 32 16.60 -24.66 0.96
N SER A 33 16.93 -25.95 1.08
CA SER A 33 17.68 -26.70 0.06
C SER A 33 16.94 -26.78 -1.29
N ARG A 34 15.61 -26.63 -1.26
CA ARG A 34 14.75 -26.55 -2.43
C ARG A 34 14.56 -25.11 -2.92
N GLY A 35 15.19 -24.11 -2.32
CA GLY A 35 15.11 -22.70 -2.73
C GLY A 35 13.80 -22.01 -2.37
N PHE A 36 13.02 -22.57 -1.44
CA PHE A 36 11.85 -21.90 -0.88
C PHE A 36 12.26 -20.97 0.26
N GLU A 37 11.44 -19.95 0.53
CA GLU A 37 11.66 -19.03 1.66
C GLU A 37 10.98 -19.57 2.92
N ILE A 38 11.60 -19.38 4.08
CA ILE A 38 10.97 -19.56 5.38
C ILE A 38 10.51 -18.18 5.85
N CYS A 39 9.32 -18.12 6.43
CA CYS A 39 8.76 -16.95 7.07
C CYS A 39 8.21 -17.37 8.44
N LEU A 40 8.29 -16.51 9.45
CA LEU A 40 7.68 -16.81 10.74
C LEU A 40 6.16 -16.59 10.67
N HIS A 41 5.37 -17.48 11.28
CA HIS A 41 3.92 -17.39 11.31
C HIS A 41 3.39 -17.26 12.74
N ASP A 42 3.15 -16.03 13.19
CA ASP A 42 2.77 -15.78 14.58
C ASP A 42 3.82 -16.35 15.56
N LEU A 43 3.49 -16.41 16.85
CA LEU A 43 4.27 -17.17 17.85
C LEU A 43 3.71 -18.59 18.00
N ASN A 44 2.41 -18.71 18.19
CA ASN A 44 1.73 -19.99 18.45
C ASN A 44 0.38 -20.11 17.74
N HIS A 45 -0.03 -19.07 17.01
CA HIS A 45 -1.28 -19.00 16.26
C HIS A 45 -2.52 -19.21 17.16
N ASP A 46 -2.53 -18.64 18.37
CA ASP A 46 -3.66 -18.70 19.32
C ASP A 46 -4.72 -17.59 19.12
N GLY A 47 -4.47 -16.63 18.22
CA GLY A 47 -5.38 -15.53 17.91
C GLY A 47 -5.28 -14.32 18.84
N ASN A 48 -4.43 -14.37 19.87
CA ASN A 48 -4.38 -13.34 20.92
C ASN A 48 -3.15 -12.43 20.82
N LEU A 49 -2.35 -12.54 19.74
CA LEU A 49 -1.11 -11.78 19.59
C LEU A 49 -1.30 -10.27 19.78
N PHE A 50 -2.40 -9.71 19.28
CA PHE A 50 -2.69 -8.28 19.32
C PHE A 50 -3.75 -7.88 20.36
N GLU A 51 -4.07 -8.74 21.32
CA GLU A 51 -5.13 -8.49 22.31
C GLU A 51 -4.70 -7.46 23.36
N GLU A 52 -3.49 -7.60 23.91
CA GLU A 52 -2.97 -6.78 25.00
C GLU A 52 -1.54 -6.30 24.69
N ARG A 53 -1.24 -5.03 24.97
CA ARG A 53 0.00 -4.37 24.54
C ARG A 53 1.24 -4.93 25.23
N SER A 54 1.17 -5.22 26.53
CA SER A 54 2.29 -5.73 27.32
C SER A 54 2.65 -7.16 26.94
N GLU A 55 1.64 -8.01 26.72
CA GLU A 55 1.81 -9.37 26.23
C GLU A 55 2.29 -9.39 24.79
N PHE A 56 1.77 -8.51 23.92
CA PHE A 56 2.33 -8.33 22.57
C PHE A 56 3.81 -7.99 22.65
N ARG A 57 4.23 -7.06 23.51
CA ARG A 57 5.65 -6.66 23.62
C ARG A 57 6.53 -7.85 24.03
N ARG A 58 6.06 -8.68 24.95
CA ARG A 58 6.73 -9.93 25.35
C ARG A 58 6.80 -10.93 24.18
N ARG A 59 5.69 -11.15 23.47
CA ARG A 59 5.64 -12.07 22.31
C ARG A 59 6.47 -11.57 21.13
N ALA A 60 6.51 -10.26 20.89
CA ALA A 60 7.31 -9.64 19.84
C ALA A 60 8.82 -9.91 20.05
N GLN A 61 9.31 -9.87 21.29
CA GLN A 61 10.69 -10.26 21.61
C GLN A 61 10.96 -11.73 21.26
N LEU A 62 10.04 -12.64 21.62
CA LEU A 62 10.18 -14.06 21.26
C LEU A 62 10.14 -14.26 19.75
N ILE A 63 9.22 -13.60 19.04
CA ILE A 63 9.12 -13.58 17.58
C ILE A 63 10.44 -13.14 16.96
N ASN A 64 11.02 -12.04 17.42
CA ASN A 64 12.32 -11.55 16.92
C ASN A 64 13.42 -12.60 17.13
N ASN A 65 13.48 -13.24 18.30
CA ASN A 65 14.45 -14.31 18.58
C ASN A 65 14.25 -15.52 17.65
N TYR A 66 13.00 -15.89 17.33
CA TYR A 66 12.73 -16.97 16.37
C TYR A 66 13.08 -16.57 14.94
N CYS A 67 12.87 -15.31 14.54
CA CYS A 67 13.31 -14.82 13.24
C CYS A 67 14.83 -14.97 13.08
N GLU A 68 15.60 -14.60 14.10
CA GLU A 68 17.05 -14.82 14.14
C GLU A 68 17.40 -16.32 14.11
N LYS A 69 16.77 -17.13 14.97
CA LYS A 69 17.01 -18.57 15.04
C LYS A 69 16.73 -19.28 13.71
N TYR A 70 15.66 -18.90 13.01
CA TYR A 70 15.27 -19.49 11.73
C TYR A 70 15.90 -18.76 10.53
N GLY A 71 16.75 -17.75 10.75
CA GLY A 71 17.38 -16.99 9.67
C GLY A 71 16.36 -16.43 8.66
N THR A 72 15.22 -15.95 9.15
CA THR A 72 14.15 -15.36 8.33
C THR A 72 14.00 -13.88 8.65
N GLU A 73 13.68 -13.10 7.62
CA GLU A 73 13.33 -11.69 7.74
C GLU A 73 11.84 -11.42 7.51
N GLY A 74 11.05 -12.46 7.26
CA GLY A 74 9.62 -12.37 6.99
C GLY A 74 8.76 -12.79 8.18
N PHE A 75 7.61 -12.12 8.31
CA PHE A 75 6.56 -12.45 9.26
C PHE A 75 5.18 -12.47 8.60
N ARG A 76 4.27 -13.30 9.15
CA ARG A 76 2.82 -13.23 8.91
C ARG A 76 2.09 -13.56 10.21
N SER A 77 1.16 -12.73 10.63
CA SER A 77 0.35 -12.97 11.82
C SER A 77 -0.70 -14.06 11.59
N GLY A 78 -1.06 -14.77 12.67
CA GLY A 78 -2.14 -15.73 12.64
C GLY A 78 -3.47 -15.06 12.29
N ALA A 79 -4.22 -15.68 11.39
CA ALA A 79 -5.52 -15.18 10.92
C ALA A 79 -5.52 -13.72 10.41
N LEU A 80 -4.35 -13.19 10.00
CA LEU A 80 -4.16 -11.80 9.56
C LEU A 80 -4.59 -10.75 10.61
N TYR A 81 -4.53 -11.09 11.89
CA TYR A 81 -4.70 -10.11 12.96
C TYR A 81 -3.58 -9.08 12.92
N ARG A 82 -3.88 -7.82 13.19
CA ARG A 82 -2.92 -6.74 12.96
C ARG A 82 -3.21 -5.49 13.77
N ASN A 83 -2.12 -4.85 14.21
CA ASN A 83 -2.11 -3.50 14.78
C ASN A 83 -0.81 -2.80 14.40
N LEU A 84 -0.87 -1.95 13.36
CA LEU A 84 0.31 -1.31 12.78
C LEU A 84 1.03 -0.37 13.75
N LEU A 85 0.32 0.22 14.71
CA LEU A 85 0.93 1.08 15.74
C LEU A 85 1.90 0.32 16.66
N TRP A 86 1.84 -1.01 16.67
CA TRP A 86 2.69 -1.84 17.53
C TRP A 86 3.90 -2.42 16.79
N TYR A 87 3.99 -2.20 15.47
CA TYR A 87 5.04 -2.79 14.63
C TYR A 87 6.45 -2.31 14.98
N GLY A 88 6.58 -1.18 15.68
CA GLY A 88 7.87 -0.67 16.16
C GLY A 88 8.65 -1.64 17.08
N ASP A 89 7.97 -2.60 17.73
CA ASP A 89 8.63 -3.61 18.58
C ASP A 89 9.24 -4.78 17.77
N TYR A 90 8.88 -4.91 16.50
CA TYR A 90 9.40 -5.97 15.63
C TYR A 90 10.75 -5.61 15.00
N GLN A 91 11.52 -6.63 14.64
CA GLN A 91 12.85 -6.51 14.02
C GLN A 91 12.96 -7.19 12.64
N PHE A 92 11.95 -7.93 12.21
CA PHE A 92 11.91 -8.50 10.86
C PHE A 92 11.82 -7.40 9.78
N SER A 93 12.25 -7.72 8.55
CA SER A 93 12.34 -6.74 7.46
C SER A 93 11.03 -6.56 6.70
N HIS A 94 10.17 -7.59 6.63
CA HIS A 94 8.92 -7.53 5.89
C HIS A 94 7.79 -8.32 6.57
N ASP A 95 6.57 -7.85 6.37
CA ASP A 95 5.32 -8.45 6.85
C ASP A 95 4.39 -8.78 5.69
N MET A 96 3.51 -9.76 5.89
CA MET A 96 2.49 -10.19 4.93
C MET A 96 1.14 -10.39 5.63
N SER A 97 0.80 -9.53 6.58
CA SER A 97 -0.37 -9.69 7.46
C SER A 97 -1.54 -8.78 7.09
N VAL A 98 -1.35 -7.81 6.19
CA VAL A 98 -2.37 -6.83 5.85
C VAL A 98 -2.98 -7.13 4.48
N PRO A 99 -4.25 -7.55 4.39
CA PRO A 99 -4.92 -7.70 3.11
C PRO A 99 -5.22 -6.34 2.46
N ASN A 100 -5.34 -6.31 1.13
CA ASN A 100 -5.84 -5.14 0.40
C ASN A 100 -7.29 -4.81 0.78
N VAL A 101 -8.12 -5.85 0.91
CA VAL A 101 -9.50 -5.82 1.40
C VAL A 101 -9.78 -7.05 2.26
N ALA A 102 -10.34 -6.84 3.45
CA ALA A 102 -10.62 -7.88 4.42
C ALA A 102 -12.13 -8.06 4.65
N HIS A 103 -12.87 -8.53 3.65
CA HIS A 103 -14.32 -8.69 3.79
C HIS A 103 -14.70 -9.97 4.53
N LEU A 104 -13.96 -11.06 4.30
CA LEU A 104 -14.22 -12.39 4.84
C LEU A 104 -13.22 -12.80 5.94
N ASP A 105 -12.23 -11.97 6.23
CA ASP A 105 -11.22 -12.24 7.26
C ASP A 105 -11.75 -11.93 8.67
N PRO A 106 -11.23 -12.60 9.72
CA PRO A 106 -11.67 -12.38 11.10
C PRO A 106 -11.55 -10.93 11.57
N GLN A 107 -10.52 -10.22 11.10
CA GLN A 107 -10.37 -8.78 11.31
C GLN A 107 -10.62 -8.01 10.01
N GLY A 108 -11.75 -7.31 9.96
CA GLY A 108 -12.12 -6.43 8.85
C GLY A 108 -11.16 -5.25 8.64
N GLY A 109 -11.29 -4.56 7.51
CA GLY A 109 -10.43 -3.44 7.09
C GLY A 109 -9.56 -3.81 5.91
N GLY A 110 -8.37 -3.21 5.80
CA GLY A 110 -7.42 -3.49 4.71
C GLY A 110 -6.54 -2.27 4.43
N CYS A 111 -5.58 -2.42 3.53
CA CYS A 111 -4.67 -1.34 3.14
C CYS A 111 -5.09 -0.56 1.89
N CYS A 112 -6.13 -1.02 1.17
CA CYS A 112 -6.64 -0.39 -0.06
C CYS A 112 -5.54 -0.16 -1.12
N THR A 113 -4.56 -1.06 -1.19
CA THR A 113 -3.49 -1.03 -2.18
C THR A 113 -3.11 -2.45 -2.55
N VAL A 114 -2.72 -2.64 -3.81
CA VAL A 114 -2.12 -3.88 -4.32
C VAL A 114 -0.59 -3.77 -4.42
N MET A 115 -0.03 -2.65 -3.97
CA MET A 115 1.40 -2.37 -3.95
C MET A 115 1.96 -2.50 -2.52
N PRO A 116 3.15 -3.09 -2.34
CA PRO A 116 3.88 -3.04 -1.09
C PRO A 116 4.15 -1.60 -0.60
N TYR A 117 4.19 -1.44 0.72
CA TYR A 117 4.38 -0.14 1.36
C TYR A 117 5.10 -0.27 2.70
N PHE A 118 5.79 0.79 3.13
CA PHE A 118 6.50 0.77 4.41
C PHE A 118 5.59 1.13 5.59
N VAL A 119 5.71 0.36 6.66
CA VAL A 119 5.28 0.68 8.02
C VAL A 119 6.56 0.84 8.84
N ASP A 120 6.95 2.09 9.05
CA ASP A 120 8.28 2.44 9.58
C ASP A 120 9.39 1.76 8.77
N LYS A 121 10.17 0.90 9.40
CA LYS A 121 11.27 0.15 8.79
C LYS A 121 10.81 -1.15 8.12
N ILE A 122 9.57 -1.59 8.32
CA ILE A 122 9.05 -2.88 7.85
C ILE A 122 8.35 -2.67 6.52
N LEU A 123 8.64 -3.51 5.52
CA LEU A 123 7.87 -3.53 4.29
C LEU A 123 6.63 -4.43 4.45
N GLU A 124 5.44 -3.86 4.38
CA GLU A 124 4.22 -4.63 4.20
C GLU A 124 4.09 -5.07 2.75
N ILE A 125 3.92 -6.36 2.53
CA ILE A 125 3.57 -6.98 1.24
C ILE A 125 2.14 -7.49 1.37
N PRO A 126 1.15 -6.75 0.84
CA PRO A 126 -0.25 -7.03 1.14
C PRO A 126 -0.70 -8.37 0.56
N VAL A 127 -1.65 -9.02 1.23
CA VAL A 127 -2.43 -10.12 0.62
C VAL A 127 -3.42 -9.50 -0.36
N THR A 128 -3.37 -9.87 -1.63
CA THR A 128 -4.11 -9.16 -2.68
C THR A 128 -5.19 -9.98 -3.36
N ALA A 129 -5.19 -11.29 -3.16
CA ALA A 129 -6.22 -12.20 -3.64
C ALA A 129 -6.84 -13.02 -2.49
N THR A 130 -8.06 -13.54 -2.73
CA THR A 130 -8.82 -14.34 -1.75
C THR A 130 -8.01 -15.55 -1.28
N GLN A 131 -8.09 -15.88 0.00
CA GLN A 131 -7.44 -17.07 0.56
C GLN A 131 -8.18 -18.35 0.17
N ASP A 132 -7.47 -19.48 0.08
CA ASP A 132 -8.07 -20.79 -0.15
C ASP A 132 -9.12 -21.18 0.90
N TYR A 133 -8.92 -20.83 2.18
CA TYR A 133 -9.91 -21.06 3.23
C TYR A 133 -11.25 -20.41 2.89
N SER A 134 -11.23 -19.12 2.52
CA SER A 134 -12.45 -18.39 2.16
C SER A 134 -13.10 -19.01 0.92
N LEU A 135 -12.30 -19.46 -0.05
CA LEU A 135 -12.81 -20.06 -1.27
C LEU A 135 -13.47 -21.43 -1.01
N PHE A 136 -12.78 -22.34 -0.33
CA PHE A 136 -13.23 -23.72 -0.13
C PHE A 136 -14.26 -23.86 1.00
N HIS A 137 -14.07 -23.15 2.12
CA HIS A 137 -14.86 -23.37 3.33
C HIS A 137 -15.95 -22.33 3.59
N ILE A 138 -15.81 -21.10 3.07
CA ILE A 138 -16.86 -20.07 3.21
C ILE A 138 -17.74 -20.02 1.96
N LEU A 139 -17.13 -19.96 0.78
CA LEU A 139 -17.85 -19.85 -0.50
C LEU A 139 -18.19 -21.20 -1.12
N HIS A 140 -17.61 -22.30 -0.63
CA HIS A 140 -17.78 -23.66 -1.18
C HIS A 140 -17.52 -23.75 -2.69
N ALA A 141 -16.57 -22.96 -3.18
CA ALA A 141 -16.24 -22.85 -4.59
C ALA A 141 -14.99 -23.69 -4.92
N HIS A 142 -15.09 -24.52 -5.96
CA HIS A 142 -14.01 -25.40 -6.43
C HIS A 142 -13.58 -25.02 -7.86
N SER A 143 -13.59 -23.73 -8.16
CA SER A 143 -13.11 -23.15 -9.42
C SER A 143 -12.10 -22.04 -9.13
N ILE A 144 -11.32 -21.66 -10.16
CA ILE A 144 -10.34 -20.58 -10.05
C ILE A 144 -10.86 -19.24 -10.59
N ASP A 145 -12.16 -19.12 -10.87
CA ASP A 145 -12.72 -17.97 -11.61
C ASP A 145 -12.60 -16.67 -10.81
N LEU A 146 -12.86 -16.72 -9.50
CA LEU A 146 -12.67 -15.57 -8.61
C LEU A 146 -11.21 -15.13 -8.59
N TRP A 147 -10.27 -16.07 -8.48
CA TRP A 147 -8.84 -15.76 -8.56
C TRP A 147 -8.45 -15.16 -9.91
N LYS A 148 -8.95 -15.71 -11.02
CA LYS A 148 -8.72 -15.15 -12.36
C LYS A 148 -9.17 -13.70 -12.45
N GLN A 149 -10.37 -13.40 -11.96
CA GLN A 149 -10.90 -12.03 -11.94
C GLN A 149 -10.01 -11.10 -11.10
N GLN A 150 -9.63 -11.51 -9.89
CA GLN A 150 -8.77 -10.72 -9.01
C GLN A 150 -7.37 -10.51 -9.60
N ILE A 151 -6.75 -11.57 -10.11
CA ILE A 151 -5.43 -11.52 -10.75
C ILE A 151 -5.47 -10.56 -11.94
N GLN A 152 -6.50 -10.63 -12.79
CA GLN A 152 -6.63 -9.74 -13.95
C GLN A 152 -6.69 -8.27 -13.52
N MET A 153 -7.52 -7.93 -12.52
CA MET A 153 -7.60 -6.57 -11.98
C MET A 153 -6.27 -6.08 -11.39
N ILE A 154 -5.55 -6.95 -10.66
CA ILE A 154 -4.24 -6.62 -10.10
C ILE A 154 -3.22 -6.36 -11.21
N VAL A 155 -3.17 -7.23 -12.22
CA VAL A 155 -2.24 -7.14 -13.36
C VAL A 155 -2.49 -5.87 -14.17
N ASP A 156 -3.76 -5.53 -14.44
CA ASP A 156 -4.12 -4.31 -15.17
C ASP A 156 -3.75 -3.04 -14.38
N GLY A 157 -3.77 -3.12 -13.04
CA GLY A 157 -3.25 -2.08 -12.15
C GLY A 157 -1.74 -2.15 -11.88
N HIS A 158 -0.99 -3.01 -12.58
CA HIS A 158 0.45 -3.27 -12.38
C HIS A 158 0.83 -3.66 -10.93
N GLY A 159 -0.10 -4.23 -10.17
CA GLY A 159 0.06 -4.56 -8.76
C GLY A 159 0.76 -5.89 -8.48
N LEU A 160 1.02 -6.13 -7.20
CA LEU A 160 1.59 -7.39 -6.71
C LEU A 160 0.48 -8.42 -6.46
N ILE A 161 0.69 -9.65 -6.93
CA ILE A 161 -0.19 -10.79 -6.65
C ILE A 161 0.36 -11.55 -5.45
N SER A 162 -0.42 -11.65 -4.39
CA SER A 162 -0.10 -12.38 -3.16
C SER A 162 -1.34 -13.13 -2.68
N LEU A 163 -1.17 -14.41 -2.41
CA LEU A 163 -2.23 -15.35 -2.08
C LEU A 163 -1.74 -16.32 -0.99
N ILE A 164 -2.68 -16.77 -0.16
CA ILE A 164 -2.43 -17.66 0.96
C ILE A 164 -3.04 -19.01 0.64
N ILE A 165 -2.24 -20.06 0.81
CA ILE A 165 -2.59 -21.45 0.56
C ILE A 165 -2.15 -22.26 1.79
N HIS A 166 -3.06 -23.05 2.34
CA HIS A 166 -2.89 -23.83 3.55
C HIS A 166 -2.71 -25.32 3.21
N PRO A 167 -1.60 -25.96 3.60
CA PRO A 167 -1.35 -27.37 3.30
C PRO A 167 -2.45 -28.33 3.80
N ASP A 168 -3.07 -28.02 4.93
CA ASP A 168 -4.16 -28.78 5.55
C ASP A 168 -5.45 -28.78 4.71
N TYR A 169 -5.69 -27.75 3.89
CA TYR A 169 -6.81 -27.72 2.95
C TYR A 169 -6.49 -28.39 1.61
N LEU A 170 -5.22 -28.68 1.34
CA LEU A 170 -4.77 -29.37 0.13
C LEU A 170 -4.54 -30.88 0.31
N THR A 171 -5.12 -31.48 1.36
CA THR A 171 -5.04 -32.93 1.60
C THR A 171 -5.88 -33.73 0.60
N GLU A 172 -7.00 -33.17 0.13
CA GLU A 172 -7.90 -33.82 -0.81
C GLU A 172 -7.47 -33.61 -2.28
N THR A 173 -7.69 -34.64 -3.11
CA THR A 173 -7.34 -34.59 -4.55
C THR A 173 -8.07 -33.46 -5.27
N LEU A 174 -9.31 -33.17 -4.90
CA LEU A 174 -10.10 -32.09 -5.50
C LEU A 174 -9.43 -30.72 -5.29
N HIS A 175 -9.06 -30.39 -4.05
CA HIS A 175 -8.39 -29.11 -3.74
C HIS A 175 -7.01 -29.01 -4.38
N GLN A 176 -6.26 -30.11 -4.45
CA GLN A 176 -4.99 -30.15 -5.20
C GLN A 176 -5.20 -29.85 -6.68
N GLN A 177 -6.25 -30.40 -7.31
CA GLN A 177 -6.56 -30.10 -8.72
C GLN A 177 -6.90 -28.63 -8.93
N VAL A 178 -7.64 -28.01 -8.00
CA VAL A 178 -7.94 -26.57 -8.07
C VAL A 178 -6.66 -25.74 -7.91
N TYR A 179 -5.78 -26.08 -6.96
CA TYR A 179 -4.51 -25.38 -6.77
C TYR A 179 -3.58 -25.53 -7.98
N ARG A 180 -3.49 -26.73 -8.58
CA ARG A 180 -2.75 -26.97 -9.84
C ARG A 180 -3.27 -26.13 -11.00
N LYS A 181 -4.60 -26.02 -11.14
CA LYS A 181 -5.22 -25.12 -12.14
C LYS A 181 -4.85 -23.65 -11.91
N LEU A 182 -4.81 -23.21 -10.65
CA LEU A 182 -4.39 -21.85 -10.30
C LEU A 182 -2.91 -21.61 -10.70
N LEU A 183 -2.01 -22.52 -10.32
CA LEU A 183 -0.58 -22.39 -10.67
C LEU A 183 -0.35 -22.42 -12.18
N GLY A 184 -1.07 -23.26 -12.93
CA GLY A 184 -1.05 -23.26 -14.39
C GLY A 184 -1.43 -21.90 -14.96
N HIS A 185 -2.54 -21.33 -14.50
CA HIS A 185 -2.98 -19.99 -14.91
C HIS A 185 -1.95 -18.89 -14.56
N LEU A 186 -1.37 -18.93 -13.35
CA LEU A 186 -0.32 -17.98 -12.95
C LEU A 186 0.90 -18.07 -13.86
N ARG A 187 1.35 -19.30 -14.21
CA ARG A 187 2.50 -19.51 -15.09
C ARG A 187 2.24 -18.96 -16.50
N GLU A 188 1.04 -19.16 -17.03
CA GLU A 188 0.60 -18.57 -18.30
C GLU A 188 0.67 -17.04 -18.25
N GLN A 189 0.09 -16.41 -17.22
CA GLN A 189 0.13 -14.95 -17.06
C GLN A 189 1.56 -14.41 -16.93
N CYS A 190 2.40 -15.08 -16.15
CA CYS A 190 3.79 -14.67 -15.96
C CYS A 190 4.56 -14.70 -17.26
N THR A 191 4.34 -15.71 -18.09
CA THR A 191 5.00 -15.85 -19.39
C THR A 191 4.48 -14.83 -20.40
N ALA A 192 3.15 -14.69 -20.51
CA ALA A 192 2.51 -13.81 -21.48
C ALA A 192 2.79 -12.31 -21.22
N ARG A 193 2.92 -11.91 -19.95
CA ARG A 193 3.05 -10.50 -19.56
C ARG A 193 4.41 -10.16 -18.94
N ASN A 194 5.36 -11.10 -18.95
CA ASN A 194 6.67 -10.94 -18.33
C ASN A 194 6.58 -10.51 -16.85
N ILE A 195 5.69 -11.17 -16.08
CA ILE A 195 5.51 -10.89 -14.65
C ILE A 195 6.68 -11.50 -13.89
N TRP A 196 7.28 -10.69 -13.01
CA TRP A 196 8.35 -11.14 -12.15
C TRP A 196 7.82 -12.07 -11.05
N VAL A 197 8.20 -13.34 -11.10
CA VAL A 197 7.98 -14.31 -10.02
C VAL A 197 9.11 -14.16 -9.01
N ALA A 198 8.77 -13.90 -7.75
CA ALA A 198 9.76 -13.61 -6.72
C ALA A 198 9.31 -14.11 -5.34
N LEU A 199 10.30 -14.42 -4.51
CA LEU A 199 10.13 -14.64 -3.08
C LEU A 199 9.87 -13.30 -2.35
N PRO A 200 9.12 -13.28 -1.23
CA PRO A 200 8.88 -12.07 -0.44
C PRO A 200 10.14 -11.30 -0.06
N SER A 201 11.22 -11.98 0.34
CA SER A 201 12.54 -11.39 0.60
C SER A 201 13.12 -10.64 -0.60
N GLN A 202 12.92 -11.15 -1.82
CA GLN A 202 13.37 -10.51 -3.06
C GLN A 202 12.53 -9.27 -3.38
N ILE A 203 11.21 -9.32 -3.13
CA ILE A 203 10.33 -8.13 -3.21
C ILE A 203 10.79 -7.08 -2.21
N ASN A 204 11.09 -7.48 -0.98
CA ASN A 204 11.61 -6.60 0.07
C ASN A 204 12.91 -5.90 -0.33
N ALA A 205 13.90 -6.65 -0.84
CA ALA A 205 15.14 -6.09 -1.33
C ALA A 205 14.91 -5.07 -2.47
N TRP A 206 14.06 -5.42 -3.44
CA TRP A 206 13.73 -4.53 -4.55
C TRP A 206 13.04 -3.24 -4.08
N TRP A 207 12.07 -3.33 -3.17
CA TRP A 207 11.33 -2.14 -2.71
C TRP A 207 12.21 -1.15 -1.96
N ARG A 208 13.18 -1.64 -1.19
CA ARG A 208 14.17 -0.82 -0.49
C ARG A 208 15.16 -0.18 -1.45
N GLN A 209 15.70 -0.94 -2.40
CA GLN A 209 16.54 -0.36 -3.46
C GLN A 209 15.77 0.74 -4.20
N ARG A 210 14.54 0.43 -4.62
CA ARG A 210 13.66 1.38 -5.32
C ARG A 210 13.37 2.64 -4.52
N SER A 211 13.21 2.58 -3.20
CA SER A 211 12.94 3.78 -2.38
C SER A 211 14.12 4.73 -2.28
N GLU A 212 15.35 4.22 -2.41
CA GLU A 212 16.58 5.01 -2.38
C GLU A 212 17.01 5.53 -3.75
N MET A 213 16.42 5.02 -4.84
CA MET A 213 16.71 5.48 -6.20
C MET A 213 16.31 6.94 -6.40
N LYS A 214 17.12 7.66 -7.19
CA LYS A 214 16.90 9.07 -7.52
C LYS A 214 16.82 9.27 -9.02
N LEU A 215 15.83 10.04 -9.43
CA LEU A 215 15.73 10.56 -10.78
C LEU A 215 16.62 11.81 -10.90
N VAL A 216 17.59 11.79 -11.81
CA VAL A 216 18.53 12.89 -12.02
C VAL A 216 18.52 13.35 -13.47
N PRO A 217 18.63 14.65 -13.75
CA PRO A 217 18.72 15.16 -15.11
C PRO A 217 20.00 14.66 -15.79
N SER A 218 19.92 14.43 -17.10
CA SER A 218 21.02 14.08 -17.99
C SER A 218 20.93 14.89 -19.28
N SER A 219 21.93 14.78 -20.17
CA SER A 219 21.90 15.42 -21.49
C SER A 219 20.79 14.90 -22.41
N HIS A 220 20.20 13.74 -22.10
CA HIS A 220 19.17 13.07 -22.89
C HIS A 220 17.90 12.82 -22.07
N GLY A 221 17.49 13.82 -21.28
CA GLY A 221 16.30 13.72 -20.42
C GLY A 221 16.64 13.28 -18.99
N TRP A 222 15.94 12.28 -18.46
CA TRP A 222 16.11 11.80 -17.09
C TRP A 222 16.75 10.42 -17.01
N ARG A 223 17.63 10.22 -16.02
CA ARG A 223 18.15 8.89 -15.68
C ARG A 223 17.88 8.54 -14.24
N ILE A 224 17.83 7.25 -13.95
CA ILE A 224 17.74 6.72 -12.59
C ILE A 224 19.16 6.44 -12.09
N THR A 225 19.42 6.80 -10.83
CA THR A 225 20.67 6.49 -10.12
C THR A 225 20.36 5.86 -8.78
N GLY A 226 21.30 5.06 -8.26
CA GLY A 226 21.12 4.25 -7.05
C GLY A 226 21.41 2.78 -7.32
N GLU A 227 21.58 2.02 -6.23
CA GLU A 227 21.74 0.57 -6.30
C GLU A 227 20.51 -0.08 -6.97
N GLY A 228 20.73 -1.05 -7.86
CA GLY A 228 19.64 -1.75 -8.54
C GLY A 228 19.00 -0.97 -9.70
N SER A 229 19.46 0.24 -10.01
CA SER A 229 18.89 1.11 -11.06
C SER A 229 18.85 0.48 -12.46
N GLN A 230 19.71 -0.50 -12.75
CA GLN A 230 19.69 -1.29 -13.98
C GLN A 230 18.40 -2.11 -14.19
N ARG A 231 17.63 -2.35 -13.12
CA ARG A 231 16.31 -3.01 -13.18
C ARG A 231 15.14 -2.04 -13.29
N ALA A 232 15.41 -0.73 -13.32
CA ALA A 232 14.41 0.32 -13.40
C ALA A 232 14.49 1.06 -14.74
N ARG A 233 13.37 1.64 -15.18
CA ARG A 233 13.31 2.52 -16.33
C ARG A 233 12.39 3.71 -16.05
N VAL A 234 12.66 4.83 -16.71
CA VAL A 234 11.83 6.02 -16.62
C VAL A 234 10.64 5.86 -17.57
N ALA A 235 9.43 6.08 -17.05
CA ALA A 235 8.24 6.26 -17.85
C ALA A 235 7.75 7.70 -17.69
N TYR A 236 7.22 8.27 -18.76
CA TYR A 236 6.59 9.58 -18.78
C TYR A 236 5.08 9.39 -18.78
N ALA A 237 4.40 10.05 -17.86
CA ALA A 237 2.94 10.02 -17.79
C ALA A 237 2.37 11.27 -18.47
N CYS A 238 1.45 11.08 -19.41
CA CYS A 238 0.72 12.14 -20.09
C CYS A 238 -0.79 11.96 -19.88
N LEU A 239 -1.53 13.07 -19.88
CA LEU A 239 -2.99 13.03 -19.91
C LEU A 239 -3.44 13.11 -21.37
N GLU A 240 -4.09 12.05 -21.85
CA GLU A 240 -4.75 12.01 -23.16
C GLU A 240 -6.26 11.97 -22.92
N GLY A 241 -6.91 13.13 -23.06
CA GLY A 241 -8.28 13.33 -22.61
C GLY A 241 -8.39 13.12 -21.10
N ASP A 242 -9.26 12.20 -20.68
CA ASP A 242 -9.44 11.82 -19.26
C ASP A 242 -8.60 10.58 -18.85
N SER A 243 -7.71 10.10 -19.73
CA SER A 243 -6.90 8.90 -19.50
C SER A 243 -5.43 9.25 -19.22
N LEU A 244 -4.84 8.58 -18.23
CA LEU A 244 -3.40 8.66 -17.95
C LEU A 244 -2.66 7.61 -18.78
N VAL A 245 -1.84 8.05 -19.73
CA VAL A 245 -1.07 7.19 -20.63
C VAL A 245 0.41 7.28 -20.26
N TYR A 246 1.12 6.14 -20.34
CA TYR A 246 2.54 6.06 -20.04
C TYR A 246 3.36 5.76 -21.28
N SER A 247 4.40 6.54 -21.54
CA SER A 247 5.39 6.31 -22.60
C SER A 247 6.78 6.05 -22.02
N PHE A 248 7.62 5.31 -22.73
CA PHE A 248 9.06 5.20 -22.42
C PHE A 248 9.92 6.16 -23.26
N GLU A 249 9.29 6.84 -24.22
CA GLU A 249 9.91 7.87 -25.04
C GLU A 249 9.69 9.24 -24.39
N GLU A 250 10.75 10.05 -24.37
CA GLU A 250 10.67 11.41 -23.83
C GLU A 250 9.73 12.26 -24.72
N PRO A 251 8.74 12.96 -24.13
CA PRO A 251 7.80 13.76 -24.92
C PRO A 251 8.53 14.83 -25.74
N GLN A 252 8.34 14.83 -27.05
CA GLN A 252 8.84 15.88 -27.93
C GLN A 252 7.85 17.05 -27.94
N GLY A 253 8.31 18.29 -27.68
CA GLY A 253 7.56 19.50 -28.02
C GLY A 253 6.44 19.95 -27.08
N HIS A 254 6.17 19.27 -25.97
CA HIS A 254 5.29 19.82 -24.94
C HIS A 254 6.09 20.77 -24.04
N GLU A 255 5.60 22.01 -23.86
CA GLU A 255 6.11 22.93 -22.84
C GLU A 255 6.33 22.14 -21.55
N ARG A 256 7.58 22.09 -21.08
CA ARG A 256 7.90 21.48 -19.80
C ARG A 256 7.05 22.20 -18.76
N VAL A 257 5.92 21.61 -18.36
CA VAL A 257 5.21 22.01 -17.15
C VAL A 257 6.05 21.52 -15.97
N VAL A 258 7.21 22.14 -15.79
CA VAL A 258 7.87 22.18 -14.49
C VAL A 258 6.87 22.95 -13.63
N SER A 259 6.04 22.23 -12.87
CA SER A 259 4.95 22.87 -12.16
C SER A 259 5.54 23.92 -11.21
N ALA A 260 5.29 25.18 -11.58
CA ALA A 260 5.37 26.35 -10.75
C ALA A 260 4.30 26.32 -9.64
N ALA A 261 3.98 25.14 -9.09
CA ALA A 261 3.04 24.95 -7.99
C ALA A 261 3.60 25.41 -6.63
N LEU A 262 4.77 26.05 -6.61
CA LEU A 262 5.40 26.62 -5.41
C LEU A 262 5.61 28.15 -5.48
N ALA A 263 5.23 28.81 -6.57
CA ALA A 263 5.22 30.26 -6.65
C ALA A 263 3.77 30.73 -6.54
N GLY A 264 3.48 31.52 -5.51
CA GLY A 264 2.13 31.74 -5.01
C GLY A 264 1.12 32.29 -6.01
N SER A 265 -0.07 31.73 -5.97
CA SER A 265 -1.30 32.53 -6.03
C SER A 265 -2.36 31.85 -5.15
N GLY A 266 -2.97 32.64 -4.27
CA GLY A 266 -3.87 32.18 -3.22
C GLY A 266 -5.23 31.69 -3.73
N ARG A 267 -5.28 30.52 -4.36
CA ARG A 267 -6.52 29.78 -4.59
C ARG A 267 -6.42 28.37 -4.03
N ARG A 268 -7.15 28.14 -2.92
CA ARG A 268 -7.28 26.86 -2.24
C ARG A 268 -8.09 25.90 -3.13
N LEU A 269 -7.44 24.84 -3.62
CA LEU A 269 -8.09 23.77 -4.38
C LEU A 269 -8.51 22.65 -3.42
N ALA A 270 -9.79 22.32 -3.43
CA ALA A 270 -10.31 21.10 -2.84
C ALA A 270 -10.11 19.96 -3.84
N ILE A 271 -9.24 19.01 -3.53
CA ILE A 271 -8.99 17.85 -4.39
C ILE A 271 -9.87 16.70 -3.90
N GLN A 272 -10.87 16.31 -4.70
CA GLN A 272 -11.58 15.03 -4.57
C GLN A 272 -10.78 13.94 -5.29
N SER A 273 -10.69 12.75 -4.71
CA SER A 273 -10.03 11.60 -5.36
C SER A 273 -10.84 11.15 -6.58
N LEU A 274 -10.20 11.11 -7.74
CA LEU A 274 -10.74 10.54 -8.98
C LEU A 274 -10.93 9.02 -8.79
N GLN A 275 -12.14 8.53 -9.07
CA GLN A 275 -12.46 7.10 -9.18
C GLN A 275 -12.16 6.60 -10.61
N GLU A 276 -11.92 5.30 -10.70
CA GLU A 276 -11.49 4.49 -11.85
C GLU A 276 -12.33 4.68 -13.14
N ILE A 277 -11.67 4.62 -14.30
CA ILE A 277 -12.30 4.56 -15.63
C ILE A 277 -11.83 3.27 -16.35
N PRO A 278 -12.72 2.47 -16.96
CA PRO A 278 -12.37 1.21 -17.60
C PRO A 278 -11.75 1.41 -19.00
N ALA A 279 -10.80 0.53 -19.36
CA ALA A 279 -10.05 0.59 -20.61
C ALA A 279 -10.85 0.04 -21.81
N HIS A 280 -10.88 0.80 -22.91
CA HIS A 280 -11.22 0.33 -24.25
C HIS A 280 -10.11 0.72 -25.25
N SER A 281 -9.61 -0.27 -26.00
CA SER A 281 -8.66 -0.12 -27.12
C SER A 281 -9.30 0.58 -28.33
N PRO A 282 -8.52 1.23 -29.24
CA PRO A 282 -8.15 0.53 -30.49
C PRO A 282 -6.80 0.94 -31.13
N GLU A 283 -6.52 0.27 -32.25
CA GLU A 283 -5.32 0.15 -33.09
C GLU A 283 -4.71 1.45 -33.68
N ALA A 284 -3.42 1.36 -34.05
CA ALA A 284 -2.58 2.45 -34.58
C ALA A 284 -2.52 2.53 -36.13
N PRO A 285 -2.38 3.73 -36.71
CA PRO A 285 -1.87 3.94 -38.08
C PRO A 285 -0.53 4.73 -38.14
N PRO A 286 0.13 4.83 -39.31
CA PRO A 286 1.60 4.81 -39.42
C PRO A 286 2.30 6.18 -39.47
N VAL A 287 3.62 6.12 -39.22
CA VAL A 287 4.62 7.20 -39.15
C VAL A 287 4.98 7.79 -40.54
N PRO A 288 5.11 9.13 -40.68
CA PRO A 288 5.87 9.76 -41.77
C PRO A 288 7.29 10.19 -41.35
N GLN A 289 8.20 10.09 -42.32
CA GLN A 289 9.65 10.29 -42.26
C GLN A 289 10.06 11.77 -42.04
N VAL A 290 11.12 11.97 -41.25
CA VAL A 290 11.75 13.29 -41.02
C VAL A 290 12.96 13.47 -41.96
N LEU A 291 12.97 14.58 -42.67
CA LEU A 291 14.10 15.09 -43.46
C LEU A 291 15.07 15.88 -42.57
N ASN A 292 16.35 15.52 -42.67
CA ASN A 292 17.50 16.20 -42.06
C ASN A 292 17.67 17.63 -42.59
N THR A 293 17.98 18.58 -41.71
CA THR A 293 19.03 19.59 -41.99
C THR A 293 19.78 20.01 -40.72
N SER A 294 21.09 19.89 -40.80
CA SER A 294 22.12 20.24 -39.82
C SER A 294 22.64 21.64 -40.11
N SER A 295 22.61 22.56 -39.14
CA SER A 295 23.47 23.76 -39.06
C SER A 295 23.25 24.63 -37.80
N ALA A 296 22.23 24.39 -36.96
CA ALA A 296 21.91 25.27 -35.82
C ALA A 296 22.52 24.84 -34.46
N ALA A 297 23.32 23.76 -34.42
CA ALA A 297 23.70 23.07 -33.18
C ALA A 297 24.68 23.84 -32.28
N THR A 298 25.51 24.73 -32.82
CA THR A 298 26.66 25.26 -32.08
C THR A 298 26.34 26.51 -31.24
N ALA A 299 25.30 27.27 -31.59
CA ALA A 299 24.91 28.49 -30.86
C ALA A 299 23.96 28.22 -29.67
N VAL A 300 23.27 27.07 -29.67
CA VAL A 300 22.32 26.68 -28.61
C VAL A 300 23.06 26.15 -27.37
N LEU A 301 24.19 25.45 -27.56
CA LEU A 301 24.98 24.85 -26.47
C LEU A 301 25.57 25.90 -25.51
N ALA A 302 26.03 27.04 -26.02
CA ALA A 302 26.64 28.08 -25.17
C ALA A 302 25.63 28.89 -24.34
N ARG A 303 24.34 28.91 -24.73
CA ARG A 303 23.25 29.54 -23.96
C ARG A 303 22.71 28.61 -22.87
N ALA A 304 22.67 27.30 -23.14
CA ALA A 304 22.24 26.27 -22.20
C ALA A 304 23.15 26.17 -20.95
N ASP A 305 24.45 26.39 -21.10
CA ASP A 305 25.42 26.34 -19.98
C ASP A 305 25.29 27.52 -18.99
N ARG A 306 24.79 28.68 -19.45
CA ARG A 306 24.53 29.84 -18.56
C ARG A 306 23.19 29.77 -17.85
N GLU A 307 22.21 29.07 -18.42
CA GLU A 307 20.90 28.86 -17.78
C GLU A 307 20.88 27.67 -16.81
N THR A 308 21.66 26.61 -17.07
CA THR A 308 21.79 25.45 -16.17
C THR A 308 22.46 25.80 -14.83
N GLN A 309 23.33 26.81 -14.79
CA GLN A 309 23.91 27.29 -13.52
C GLN A 309 22.91 28.03 -12.61
N LYS A 310 21.75 28.47 -13.10
CA LYS A 310 20.73 29.17 -12.29
C LYS A 310 19.68 28.25 -11.66
N VAL A 311 19.59 26.98 -12.05
CA VAL A 311 18.54 26.04 -11.59
C VAL A 311 18.99 25.16 -10.40
N SER A 312 20.27 25.19 -10.03
CA SER A 312 20.78 24.46 -8.85
C SER A 312 20.54 25.21 -7.53
N GLN A 313 19.36 25.80 -7.33
CA GLN A 313 18.94 26.21 -5.99
C GLN A 313 18.33 25.00 -5.30
N LYS A 314 18.94 24.56 -4.19
CA LYS A 314 18.29 23.63 -3.24
C LYS A 314 16.88 24.18 -2.96
N PRO A 315 15.81 23.36 -3.05
CA PRO A 315 14.48 23.84 -2.72
C PRO A 315 14.52 24.46 -1.32
N SER A 316 14.06 25.70 -1.21
CA SER A 316 13.93 26.40 0.06
C SER A 316 13.16 25.52 1.05
N PRO A 317 13.54 25.46 2.34
CA PRO A 317 12.83 24.65 3.32
C PRO A 317 11.35 25.04 3.31
N ARG A 318 10.49 24.09 2.94
CA ARG A 318 9.04 24.31 2.91
C ARG A 318 8.57 24.53 4.34
N ARG A 319 7.73 25.54 4.55
CA ARG A 319 7.02 25.69 5.83
C ARG A 319 6.18 24.43 6.10
N PRO A 320 6.16 23.90 7.33
CA PRO A 320 5.20 22.87 7.73
C PRO A 320 3.77 23.27 7.38
N LEU A 321 3.00 22.34 6.82
CA LEU A 321 1.58 22.53 6.58
C LEU A 321 0.78 22.15 7.82
N ARG A 322 -0.41 22.72 7.94
CA ARG A 322 -1.42 22.32 8.93
C ARG A 322 -2.53 21.58 8.22
N ILE A 323 -2.72 20.31 8.55
CA ILE A 323 -3.57 19.40 7.81
C ILE A 323 -4.59 18.79 8.75
N ALA A 324 -5.86 18.85 8.37
CA ALA A 324 -6.93 18.15 9.06
C ALA A 324 -7.47 17.01 8.19
N MET A 325 -7.65 15.85 8.80
CA MET A 325 -8.24 14.67 8.17
C MET A 325 -9.52 14.30 8.90
N VAL A 326 -10.59 14.03 8.17
CA VAL A 326 -11.87 13.60 8.77
C VAL A 326 -12.22 12.22 8.22
N SER A 327 -12.50 11.27 9.11
CA SER A 327 -12.87 9.91 8.71
C SER A 327 -13.94 9.32 9.60
N TYR A 328 -14.99 8.74 9.01
CA TYR A 328 -16.00 7.97 9.74
C TYR A 328 -15.52 6.51 9.99
N SER A 329 -14.33 6.37 10.53
CA SER A 329 -13.69 5.09 10.85
C SER A 329 -12.94 5.19 12.18
N PHE A 330 -12.50 4.04 12.71
CA PHE A 330 -11.62 4.01 13.88
C PHE A 330 -10.17 4.16 13.39
N TYR A 331 -9.48 5.22 13.82
CA TYR A 331 -8.14 5.57 13.34
C TYR A 331 -7.16 4.39 13.40
N GLU A 332 -7.18 3.63 14.49
CA GLU A 332 -6.26 2.52 14.74
C GLU A 332 -6.51 1.29 13.85
N LEU A 333 -7.67 1.24 13.16
CA LEU A 333 -8.06 0.14 12.26
C LEU A 333 -8.11 0.57 10.79
N ASP A 334 -7.98 1.87 10.52
CA ASP A 334 -7.99 2.43 9.16
C ASP A 334 -6.56 2.68 8.70
N ASN A 335 -5.94 1.64 8.14
CA ASN A 335 -4.56 1.67 7.68
C ASN A 335 -4.30 2.75 6.62
N ARG A 336 -5.32 3.14 5.85
CA ARG A 336 -5.20 4.21 4.86
C ARG A 336 -5.05 5.57 5.55
N VAL A 337 -5.92 5.89 6.50
CA VAL A 337 -5.84 7.14 7.28
C VAL A 337 -4.54 7.19 8.07
N LEU A 338 -4.19 6.10 8.77
CA LEU A 338 -2.96 6.00 9.56
C LEU A 338 -1.70 6.26 8.71
N ARG A 339 -1.61 5.67 7.51
CA ARG A 339 -0.47 5.89 6.62
C ARG A 339 -0.38 7.31 6.11
N TYR A 340 -1.49 7.93 5.73
CA TYR A 340 -1.48 9.31 5.25
C TYR A 340 -1.07 10.26 6.37
N ALA A 341 -1.67 10.12 7.55
CA ALA A 341 -1.41 10.98 8.69
C ALA A 341 0.05 10.84 9.17
N SER A 342 0.54 9.62 9.37
CA SER A 342 1.93 9.37 9.82
C SER A 342 2.98 9.84 8.80
N THR A 343 2.71 9.70 7.49
CA THR A 343 3.62 10.21 6.45
C THR A 343 3.74 11.73 6.50
N LEU A 344 2.62 12.44 6.70
CA LEU A 344 2.59 13.89 6.81
C LEU A 344 3.25 14.37 8.12
N ALA A 345 2.96 13.71 9.24
CA ALA A 345 3.60 14.01 10.52
C ALA A 345 5.13 13.81 10.46
N ARG A 346 5.62 12.71 9.86
CA ARG A 346 7.06 12.47 9.65
C ARG A 346 7.72 13.49 8.72
N ARG A 347 6.97 14.09 7.79
CA ARG A 347 7.44 15.21 6.96
C ARG A 347 7.63 16.50 7.77
N GLY A 348 7.12 16.54 9.00
CA GLY A 348 7.16 17.68 9.91
C GLY A 348 5.90 18.53 9.89
N ASP A 349 4.82 18.07 9.24
CA ASP A 349 3.53 18.78 9.21
C ASP A 349 2.74 18.58 10.51
N HIS A 350 1.89 19.56 10.84
CA HIS A 350 0.90 19.43 11.90
C HIS A 350 -0.31 18.67 11.35
N VAL A 351 -0.68 17.55 11.98
CA VAL A 351 -1.77 16.69 11.50
C VAL A 351 -2.80 16.46 12.60
N ASP A 352 -4.03 16.89 12.36
CA ASP A 352 -5.20 16.59 13.19
C ASP A 352 -6.08 15.55 12.46
N VAL A 353 -6.48 14.48 13.15
CA VAL A 353 -7.39 13.44 12.62
C VAL A 353 -8.65 13.37 13.46
N PHE A 354 -9.81 13.59 12.82
CA PHE A 354 -11.12 13.52 13.45
C PHE A 354 -11.79 12.19 13.09
N ALA A 355 -11.95 11.30 14.08
CA ALA A 355 -12.31 9.89 13.86
C ALA A 355 -13.36 9.37 14.87
N LEU A 356 -13.82 8.14 14.66
CA LEU A 356 -14.66 7.43 15.63
C LEU A 356 -13.85 6.98 16.86
N ARG A 357 -14.53 6.87 17.99
CA ARG A 357 -14.00 6.46 19.29
C ARG A 357 -14.31 4.99 19.55
N ARG A 358 -13.29 4.18 19.83
CA ARG A 358 -13.47 2.84 20.39
C ARG A 358 -13.67 2.91 21.89
N GLU A 359 -14.35 1.91 22.44
CA GLU A 359 -14.48 1.74 23.88
C GLU A 359 -13.08 1.66 24.54
N GLY A 360 -12.94 2.26 25.72
CA GLY A 360 -11.67 2.32 26.45
C GLY A 360 -10.60 3.29 25.90
N LYS A 361 -10.81 3.92 24.73
CA LYS A 361 -9.85 4.90 24.19
C LYS A 361 -10.10 6.33 24.70
N PRO A 362 -9.07 7.16 24.90
CA PRO A 362 -9.23 8.57 25.26
C PRO A 362 -9.90 9.36 24.12
N ALA A 363 -10.54 10.47 24.47
CA ALA A 363 -11.20 11.33 23.49
C ALA A 363 -10.20 12.05 22.58
N GLU A 364 -9.04 12.43 23.11
CA GLU A 364 -7.94 13.07 22.40
C GLU A 364 -6.64 12.37 22.79
N GLU A 365 -5.75 12.15 21.82
CA GLU A 365 -4.45 11.50 22.02
C GLU A 365 -3.50 11.90 20.90
N GLU A 366 -2.22 12.05 21.21
CA GLU A 366 -1.19 12.18 20.18
C GLU A 366 -0.52 10.82 19.96
N ILE A 367 -0.51 10.37 18.70
CA ILE A 367 0.06 9.07 18.30
C ILE A 367 1.06 9.34 17.18
N ASP A 368 2.34 9.09 17.44
CA ASP A 368 3.44 9.26 16.47
C ASP A 368 3.43 10.63 15.77
N GLY A 369 3.16 11.70 16.53
CA GLY A 369 3.08 13.08 16.03
C GLY A 369 1.76 13.44 15.34
N VAL A 370 0.76 12.55 15.36
CA VAL A 370 -0.59 12.81 14.84
C VAL A 370 -1.54 13.07 16.01
N HIS A 371 -2.25 14.20 15.99
CA HIS A 371 -3.26 14.52 16.99
C HIS A 371 -4.61 13.90 16.61
N VAL A 372 -5.05 12.90 17.37
CA VAL A 372 -6.26 12.13 17.07
C VAL A 372 -7.41 12.57 17.99
N HIS A 373 -8.44 13.14 17.37
CA HIS A 373 -9.68 13.62 17.99
C HIS A 373 -10.81 12.62 17.76
N ARG A 374 -11.18 11.85 18.78
CA ARG A 374 -12.19 10.78 18.72
C ARG A 374 -13.57 11.29 19.14
N LEU A 375 -14.43 11.55 18.16
CA LEU A 375 -15.64 12.36 18.33
C LEU A 375 -16.85 11.62 18.89
N GLN A 376 -16.99 10.32 18.58
CA GLN A 376 -18.13 9.53 19.03
C GLN A 376 -17.87 8.04 18.94
N GLY A 377 -18.50 7.26 19.82
CA GLY A 377 -18.57 5.81 19.68
C GLY A 377 -19.47 5.34 18.54
N ARG A 378 -19.26 4.10 18.11
CA ARG A 378 -20.15 3.39 17.17
C ARG A 378 -20.59 2.07 17.81
N LEU A 379 -21.90 1.78 17.76
CA LEU A 379 -22.42 0.45 18.08
C LEU A 379 -22.39 -0.39 16.79
N LEU A 380 -21.82 -1.59 16.89
CA LEU A 380 -21.91 -2.61 15.84
C LEU A 380 -23.30 -3.27 15.94
N ASN A 381 -23.93 -3.61 14.80
CA ASN A 381 -25.27 -4.22 14.68
C ASN A 381 -26.50 -3.31 14.94
N GLU A 382 -26.58 -2.18 14.24
CA GLU A 382 -27.79 -1.34 14.27
C GLU A 382 -28.90 -1.90 13.36
N LYS A 383 -30.01 -2.32 13.95
CA LYS A 383 -31.13 -2.98 13.22
C LYS A 383 -31.97 -2.03 12.36
N HIS A 384 -31.87 -0.71 12.50
CA HIS A 384 -32.77 0.26 11.85
C HIS A 384 -32.05 1.36 11.04
N ARG A 385 -32.53 1.64 9.81
CA ARG A 385 -31.93 2.64 8.89
C ARG A 385 -31.91 4.06 9.47
N LEU A 386 -32.91 4.43 10.27
CA LEU A 386 -33.03 5.75 10.91
C LEU A 386 -31.99 5.97 12.02
N SER A 387 -31.65 4.93 12.80
CA SER A 387 -30.62 5.05 13.83
C SER A 387 -29.24 5.28 13.21
N TYR A 388 -28.97 4.55 12.12
CA TYR A 388 -27.75 4.69 11.33
C TYR A 388 -27.60 6.10 10.77
N ALA A 389 -28.64 6.62 10.10
CA ALA A 389 -28.65 7.98 9.56
C ALA A 389 -28.43 9.03 10.67
N ARG A 390 -29.15 8.91 11.80
CA ARG A 390 -29.01 9.84 12.94
C ARG A 390 -27.57 9.90 13.45
N ARG A 391 -26.87 8.76 13.57
CA ARG A 391 -25.50 8.72 14.08
C ARG A 391 -24.47 9.31 13.12
N ILE A 392 -24.65 9.08 11.82
CA ILE A 392 -23.76 9.70 10.85
C ILE A 392 -23.99 11.22 10.82
N CYS A 393 -25.24 11.67 10.84
CA CYS A 393 -25.54 13.10 10.97
C CYS A 393 -24.95 13.68 12.26
N GLN A 394 -25.02 12.95 13.38
CA GLN A 394 -24.39 13.38 14.63
C GLN A 394 -22.87 13.49 14.50
N PHE A 395 -22.22 12.56 13.83
CA PHE A 395 -20.77 12.65 13.57
C PHE A 395 -20.45 13.84 12.69
N LEU A 396 -21.19 14.03 11.61
CA LEU A 396 -21.03 15.18 10.72
C LEU A 396 -21.08 16.48 11.51
N LEU A 397 -22.12 16.68 12.34
CA LEU A 397 -22.27 17.89 13.15
C LEU A 397 -21.10 18.07 14.13
N ARG A 398 -20.67 16.99 14.81
CA ARG A 398 -19.53 17.03 15.73
C ARG A 398 -18.21 17.32 15.02
N ALA A 399 -17.99 16.71 13.85
CA ALA A 399 -16.82 16.91 13.03
C ALA A 399 -16.78 18.35 12.51
N THR A 400 -17.89 18.86 11.96
CA THR A 400 -18.00 20.27 11.55
C THR A 400 -17.65 21.19 12.71
N ALA A 401 -18.24 21.01 13.89
CA ALA A 401 -17.99 21.88 15.04
C ALA A 401 -16.52 21.85 15.50
N GLN A 402 -15.91 20.66 15.60
CA GLN A 402 -14.53 20.51 16.06
C GLN A 402 -13.50 20.99 15.04
N VAL A 403 -13.66 20.61 13.77
CA VAL A 403 -12.81 21.08 12.67
C VAL A 403 -12.87 22.60 12.59
N THR A 404 -14.08 23.18 12.63
CA THR A 404 -14.28 24.64 12.60
C THR A 404 -13.61 25.32 13.79
N ARG A 405 -13.81 24.80 15.01
CA ARG A 405 -13.19 25.33 16.24
C ARG A 405 -11.67 25.31 16.18
N HIS A 406 -11.07 24.26 15.63
CA HIS A 406 -9.62 24.17 15.46
C HIS A 406 -9.13 25.11 14.37
N ASP A 407 -9.82 25.17 13.23
CA ASP A 407 -9.46 26.06 12.13
C ASP A 407 -9.49 27.53 12.53
N PHE A 408 -10.50 27.96 13.31
CA PHE A 408 -10.59 29.33 13.83
C PHE A 408 -9.41 29.72 14.73
N LYS A 409 -8.86 28.78 15.49
CA LYS A 409 -7.69 29.04 16.34
C LYS A 409 -6.40 28.99 15.52
N ASN A 410 -6.39 28.17 14.49
CA ASN A 410 -5.20 27.63 13.87
C ASN A 410 -5.56 27.16 12.44
N HIS A 411 -5.61 28.09 11.49
CA HIS A 411 -6.07 27.81 10.13
C HIS A 411 -5.34 26.62 9.49
N TYR A 412 -6.11 25.68 8.94
CA TYR A 412 -5.61 24.57 8.16
C TYR A 412 -5.28 25.00 6.73
N ASP A 413 -4.15 24.51 6.21
CA ASP A 413 -3.77 24.67 4.82
C ASP A 413 -4.49 23.66 3.91
N LEU A 414 -4.79 22.47 4.45
CA LEU A 414 -5.44 21.37 3.74
C LEU A 414 -6.43 20.65 4.65
N LEU A 415 -7.62 20.37 4.11
CA LEU A 415 -8.61 19.49 4.74
C LEU A 415 -8.88 18.30 3.82
N HIS A 416 -8.61 17.08 4.32
CA HIS A 416 -8.83 15.83 3.60
C HIS A 416 -9.94 15.02 4.27
N VAL A 417 -11.07 14.90 3.60
CA VAL A 417 -12.17 14.04 4.10
C VAL A 417 -12.07 12.68 3.41
N HIS A 418 -11.93 11.64 4.22
CA HIS A 418 -11.89 10.27 3.74
C HIS A 418 -13.29 9.80 3.35
N SER A 419 -13.35 9.11 2.20
CA SER A 419 -14.59 8.64 1.58
C SER A 419 -15.38 7.67 2.47
N VAL A 420 -16.71 7.78 2.29
CA VAL A 420 -17.82 7.07 2.94
C VAL A 420 -18.20 7.57 4.35
N PRO A 421 -19.38 8.19 4.50
CA PRO A 421 -20.28 8.66 3.44
C PRO A 421 -19.79 9.98 2.82
N ASP A 422 -19.93 10.15 1.50
CA ASP A 422 -19.35 11.27 0.74
C ASP A 422 -19.82 12.67 1.20
N PHE A 423 -21.01 12.75 1.79
CA PHE A 423 -21.50 13.99 2.40
C PHE A 423 -20.68 14.44 3.61
N MET A 424 -19.77 13.62 4.12
CA MET A 424 -18.80 14.03 5.14
C MET A 424 -17.95 15.21 4.69
N VAL A 425 -17.82 15.46 3.38
CA VAL A 425 -17.17 16.66 2.85
C VAL A 425 -17.77 17.95 3.42
N PHE A 426 -19.05 17.94 3.83
CA PHE A 426 -19.69 19.10 4.45
C PHE A 426 -19.18 19.45 5.85
N SER A 427 -18.38 18.57 6.48
CA SER A 427 -17.62 18.92 7.68
C SER A 427 -16.60 20.05 7.43
N ALA A 428 -16.23 20.26 6.16
CA ALA A 428 -15.35 21.32 5.70
C ALA A 428 -16.02 22.69 5.51
N LEU A 429 -17.35 22.82 5.65
CA LEU A 429 -18.05 24.06 5.30
C LEU A 429 -17.73 25.22 6.25
N GLY A 430 -17.58 24.95 7.56
CA GLY A 430 -17.23 25.98 8.53
C GLY A 430 -15.85 26.61 8.28
N PRO A 431 -14.77 25.83 8.10
CA PRO A 431 -13.43 26.34 7.71
C PRO A 431 -13.35 27.11 6.38
N ARG A 432 -14.41 27.11 5.57
CA ARG A 432 -14.48 27.78 4.26
C ARG A 432 -15.27 29.09 4.27
N LEU A 433 -15.96 29.39 5.38
CA LEU A 433 -16.67 30.64 5.64
C LEU A 433 -15.81 31.53 6.52
#